data_AF-A0A3G4RPU9-F1
#
_entry.id   AF-A0A3G4RPU9-F1
#
_cell.length_a   1.000
_cell.length_b   1.000
_cell.length_c   1.000
_cell.angle_alpha   90.00
_cell.angle_beta   90.00
_cell.angle_gamma   90.00
#
_symmetry.space_group_name_H-M   'P 1'
#
loop_
_entity.id
_entity.type
_entity.pdbx_description
1 polymer ?
#
loop_
_entity_poly.entity_id
_entity_poly.type
_entity_poly.pdbx_seq_one_letter_code
_entity_poly.pdbx_strand_id
1 'polypeptide(L)'
;MRKFDVDVEQFHYLVVLDDYGNVLSVTRTAVRPYVGSEKAKAGIMDKVDHKTPEEIYEALGFNNEEPQRQDQAKKLLMMCFILSV
;
A
#
# COMPACT_ATOMS: atom_id res chain seq x y z
N MET A 1 -16.07 2.04 -14.75
CA MET A 1 -14.91 1.63 -13.89
C MET A 1 -13.94 2.78 -13.77
N ARG A 2 -13.68 3.21 -12.53
CA ARG A 2 -12.75 4.33 -12.23
C ARG A 2 -11.60 3.80 -11.38
N LYS A 3 -10.39 4.29 -11.65
CA LYS A 3 -9.15 3.86 -10.97
C LYS A 3 -8.53 5.05 -10.28
N PHE A 4 -8.16 4.87 -9.03
CA PHE A 4 -7.58 5.93 -8.21
C PHE A 4 -6.34 5.41 -7.51
N ASP A 5 -5.27 6.21 -7.60
CA ASP A 5 -4.07 6.01 -6.79
C ASP A 5 -4.26 6.74 -5.46
N VAL A 6 -4.14 6.01 -4.35
CA VAL A 6 -4.37 6.52 -3.00
C VAL A 6 -3.12 6.30 -2.17
N ASP A 7 -2.54 7.39 -1.68
CA ASP A 7 -1.46 7.37 -0.69
C ASP A 7 -2.04 7.17 0.70
N VAL A 8 -1.55 6.15 1.40
CA VAL A 8 -1.78 5.95 2.84
C VAL A 8 -0.42 5.70 3.49
N GLU A 9 0.05 6.69 4.27
CA GLU A 9 1.35 6.61 4.97
C GLU A 9 2.52 6.34 4.01
N GLN A 10 2.51 6.94 2.80
CA GLN A 10 3.51 6.73 1.74
C GLN A 10 3.47 5.34 1.09
N PHE A 11 2.54 4.48 1.46
CA PHE A 11 2.18 3.31 0.66
C PHE A 11 1.16 3.73 -0.39
N HIS A 12 1.31 3.26 -1.63
CA HIS A 12 0.36 3.54 -2.70
C HIS A 12 -0.55 2.34 -2.94
N TYR A 13 -1.83 2.66 -3.10
CA TYR A 13 -2.88 1.70 -3.37
C TYR A 13 -3.67 2.11 -4.61
N LEU A 14 -3.77 1.18 -5.57
CA LEU A 14 -4.73 1.30 -6.65
C LEU A 14 -6.09 0.80 -6.16
N VAL A 15 -7.01 1.74 -5.96
CA VAL A 15 -8.39 1.45 -5.61
C VAL A 15 -9.24 1.58 -6.87
N VAL A 16 -10.03 0.55 -7.14
CA VAL A 16 -10.94 0.50 -8.30
C VAL A 16 -12.38 0.61 -7.80
N LEU A 17 -13.12 1.54 -8.37
CA LEU A 17 -14.55 1.69 -8.15
C LEU A 17 -15.38 1.29 -9.36
N ASP A 18 -16.60 0.82 -9.11
CA ASP A 18 -17.66 0.79 -10.11
C ASP A 18 -18.24 2.19 -10.35
N ASP A 19 -19.25 2.29 -11.23
CA ASP A 19 -19.86 3.57 -11.58
C ASP A 19 -20.84 4.09 -10.51
N TYR A 20 -21.12 3.29 -9.48
CA TYR A 20 -21.96 3.64 -8.32
C TYR A 20 -21.14 4.03 -7.08
N GLY A 21 -19.80 3.97 -7.16
CA GLY A 21 -18.90 4.30 -6.06
C GLY A 21 -18.57 3.12 -5.13
N ASN A 22 -18.97 1.89 -5.48
CA ASN A 22 -18.58 0.69 -4.71
C ASN A 22 -17.15 0.27 -5.05
N VAL A 23 -16.40 -0.17 -4.05
CA VAL A 23 -15.04 -0.69 -4.23
C VAL A 23 -15.09 -2.07 -4.86
N LEU A 24 -14.49 -2.21 -6.04
CA LEU A 24 -14.29 -3.49 -6.72
C LEU A 24 -12.99 -4.18 -6.29
N SER A 25 -11.91 -3.42 -6.13
CA SER A 25 -10.62 -3.95 -5.69
C SER A 25 -9.75 -2.88 -5.05
N VAL A 26 -8.85 -3.33 -4.18
CA VAL A 26 -7.73 -2.54 -3.65
C VAL A 26 -6.46 -3.36 -3.87
N THR A 27 -5.41 -2.74 -4.40
CA THR A 27 -4.14 -3.42 -4.66
C THR A 27 -2.99 -2.48 -4.34
N ARG A 28 -2.06 -2.91 -3.48
CA ARG A 28 -0.84 -2.15 -3.19
C ARG A 28 0.05 -2.09 -4.43
N THR A 29 0.40 -0.89 -4.86
CA THR A 29 1.25 -0.62 -6.04
C THR A 29 2.66 -0.20 -5.66
N ALA A 30 2.85 0.42 -4.50
CA ALA A 30 4.16 0.77 -3.96
C ALA A 30 4.19 0.71 -2.44
N VAL A 31 5.39 0.51 -1.88
CA VAL A 31 5.66 0.56 -0.45
C VAL A 31 6.34 1.88 -0.07
N ARG A 32 6.24 2.26 1.21
CA ARG A 32 6.97 3.42 1.72
C ARG A 32 8.49 3.26 1.57
N PRO A 33 9.24 4.36 1.49
CA PRO A 33 10.70 4.32 1.59
C PRO A 33 11.18 3.70 2.91
N TYR A 34 12.37 3.09 2.86
CA TYR A 34 13.08 2.66 4.06
C TYR A 34 13.50 3.86 4.92
N VAL A 35 13.40 3.72 6.25
CA VAL A 35 13.82 4.73 7.22
C VAL A 35 14.92 4.20 8.14
N GLY A 36 15.85 5.07 8.53
CA GLY A 36 16.92 4.74 9.47
C GLY A 36 17.76 3.52 9.07
N SER A 37 17.81 2.51 9.94
CA SER A 37 18.60 1.29 9.73
C SER A 37 17.94 0.26 8.81
N GLU A 38 16.68 0.46 8.40
CA GLU A 38 15.97 -0.46 7.50
C GLU A 38 16.70 -0.62 6.16
N LYS A 39 17.28 0.46 5.63
CA LYS A 39 18.03 0.43 4.35
C LYS A 39 19.25 -0.51 4.43
N ALA A 40 19.96 -0.50 5.55
CA ALA A 40 21.11 -1.37 5.76
C ALA A 40 20.67 -2.84 5.91
N LYS A 41 19.61 -3.09 6.69
CA LYS A 41 19.03 -4.43 6.87
C LYS A 41 18.53 -5.00 5.53
N ALA A 42 17.76 -4.23 4.78
CA ALA A 42 17.27 -4.60 3.45
C ALA A 42 18.44 -4.95 2.51
N GLY A 43 19.51 -4.15 2.51
CA GLY A 43 20.69 -4.41 1.68
C GLY A 43 21.43 -5.70 2.03
N ILE A 44 21.46 -6.10 3.32
CA ILE A 44 22.02 -7.39 3.74
C ILE A 44 21.11 -8.53 3.28
N MET A 45 19.81 -8.41 3.52
CA MET A 45 18.84 -9.44 3.15
C MET A 45 18.80 -9.68 1.64
N ASP A 46 18.91 -8.63 0.83
CA ASP A 46 18.98 -8.72 -0.64
C ASP A 46 20.29 -9.36 -1.12
N LYS A 47 21.44 -8.84 -0.66
CA LYS A 47 22.74 -9.21 -1.23
C LYS A 47 23.40 -10.44 -0.61
N VAL A 48 23.09 -10.75 0.64
CA VAL A 48 23.70 -11.84 1.41
C VAL A 48 22.72 -12.99 1.56
N ASP A 49 21.50 -12.69 1.99
CA ASP A 49 20.48 -13.73 2.25
C ASP A 49 19.66 -14.07 0.99
N HIS A 50 19.86 -13.34 -0.11
CA HIS A 50 19.16 -13.49 -1.40
C HIS A 50 17.64 -13.48 -1.27
N LYS A 51 17.13 -12.65 -0.35
CA LYS A 51 15.69 -12.47 -0.11
C LYS A 51 15.03 -11.67 -1.22
N THR A 52 13.81 -12.05 -1.59
CA THR A 52 13.03 -11.24 -2.52
C THR A 52 12.57 -9.94 -1.85
N PRO A 53 12.21 -8.90 -2.63
CA PRO A 53 11.67 -7.66 -2.06
C PRO A 53 10.48 -7.89 -1.13
N GLU A 54 9.58 -8.83 -1.47
CA GLU A 54 8.41 -9.17 -0.66
C GLU A 54 8.80 -9.74 0.71
N GLU A 55 9.76 -10.66 0.75
CA GLU A 55 10.29 -11.22 2.01
C GLU A 55 10.98 -10.13 2.85
N ILE A 56 11.67 -9.18 2.22
CA ILE A 56 12.29 -8.05 2.90
C ILE A 56 11.21 -7.15 3.52
N TYR A 57 10.16 -6.82 2.78
CA TYR A 57 9.05 -6.01 3.29
C TYR A 57 8.37 -6.69 4.47
N GLU A 58 8.14 -8.00 4.38
CA GLU A 58 7.56 -8.78 5.47
C GLU A 58 8.46 -8.76 6.71
N ALA A 59 9.75 -9.03 6.56
CA ALA A 59 10.71 -9.02 7.67
C ALA A 59 10.89 -7.64 8.33
N LEU A 60 10.69 -6.56 7.56
CA LEU A 60 10.70 -5.18 8.06
C LEU A 60 9.34 -4.74 8.63
N GLY A 61 8.34 -5.63 8.66
CA GLY A 61 7.03 -5.35 9.23
C GLY A 61 6.13 -4.48 8.37
N PHE A 62 6.44 -4.31 7.08
CA PHE A 62 5.64 -3.49 6.18
C PHE A 62 4.24 -4.06 6.00
N ASN A 63 4.03 -5.37 6.20
CA ASN A 63 2.73 -6.01 6.05
C ASN A 63 1.89 -6.04 7.35
N ASN A 64 2.44 -5.59 8.50
CA ASN A 64 1.78 -5.71 9.81
C ASN A 64 0.41 -5.03 9.87
N GLU A 65 0.28 -3.89 9.21
CA GLU A 65 -0.95 -3.07 9.19
C GLU A 65 -1.56 -2.95 7.78
N GLU A 66 -1.21 -3.89 6.90
CA GLU A 66 -1.68 -3.88 5.52
C GLU A 66 -3.22 -3.90 5.40
N PRO A 67 -3.98 -4.70 6.20
CA PRO A 67 -5.44 -4.64 6.19
C PRO A 67 -5.99 -3.26 6.58
N GLN A 68 -5.43 -2.64 7.62
CA GLN A 68 -5.86 -1.34 8.12
C GLN A 68 -5.63 -0.24 7.08
N ARG A 69 -4.45 -0.22 6.44
CA ARG A 69 -4.14 0.75 5.38
C ARG A 69 -5.01 0.55 4.15
N GLN A 70 -5.29 -0.69 3.75
CA GLN A 70 -6.21 -0.97 2.65
C GLN A 70 -7.63 -0.47 2.96
N ASP A 71 -8.13 -0.67 4.19
CA ASP A 71 -9.44 -0.17 4.59
C ASP A 71 -9.47 1.37 4.68
N GLN A 72 -8.38 2.00 5.12
CA GLN A 72 -8.24 3.45 5.08
C GLN A 72 -8.25 3.98 3.63
N ALA A 73 -7.56 3.32 2.69
CA ALA A 73 -7.56 3.71 1.28
C ALA A 73 -8.98 3.65 0.68
N LYS A 74 -9.72 2.57 0.96
CA LYS A 74 -11.14 2.44 0.56
C LYS A 74 -11.99 3.56 1.15
N LYS A 75 -11.85 3.83 2.45
CA LYS A 75 -12.64 4.82 3.17
C LYS A 75 -12.39 6.24 2.65
N LEU A 76 -11.13 6.63 2.45
CA LEU A 76 -10.75 7.93 1.92
C LEU A 76 -11.40 8.19 0.55
N LEU A 77 -11.35 7.19 -0.33
CA LEU A 77 -11.91 7.32 -1.66
C LEU A 77 -13.45 7.36 -1.65
N MET A 78 -14.10 6.51 -0.85
CA MET A 78 -15.56 6.51 -0.70
C MET A 78 -16.05 7.85 -0.12
N MET A 79 -15.34 8.43 0.85
CA MET A 79 -15.65 9.76 1.40
C MET A 79 -15.47 10.87 0.36
N CYS A 80 -14.38 10.87 -0.42
CA CYS A 80 -14.17 11.85 -1.49
C CYS A 80 -15.25 11.76 -2.57
N PHE A 81 -15.69 10.55 -2.93
CA PHE A 81 -16.76 10.36 -3.91
C PHE A 81 -18.07 10.99 -3.42
N ILE A 82 -18.50 10.72 -2.18
CA ILE A 82 -19.74 11.26 -1.61
C ILE A 82 -19.72 12.80 -1.52
N LEU A 83 -18.56 13.41 -1.23
CA LEU A 83 -18.44 14.87 -1.12
C LEU A 83 -18.33 15.58 -2.48
N SER A 84 -18.17 14.83 -3.57
CA SER A 84 -17.99 15.37 -4.93
C SER A 84 -19.25 15.27 -5.80
N VAL A 85 -20.36 14.73 -5.28
CA VAL A 85 -21.69 14.65 -5.92
C VAL A 85 -22.65 15.61 -5.24
#